data_AF-A0A6P3RK66-F1
#
_entry.id   AF-A0A6P3RK66-F1
#
_cell.length_a   1.000
_cell.length_b   1.000
_cell.length_c   1.000
_cell.angle_alpha   90.00
_cell.angle_beta   90.00
_cell.angle_gamma   90.00
#
_symmetry.space_group_name_H-M   'P 1'
#
loop_
_entity.id
_entity.type
_entity.pdbx_description
1 polymer ?
#
loop_
_entity_poly.entity_id
_entity_poly.type
_entity_poly.pdbx_seq_one_letter_code
_entity_poly.pdbx_strand_id
1 'polypeptide(L)'
;MARGPGLALQSQPLLSLLLLAAVASHAAAEANCTCPTNKMTICSRDGPGGRCQCRALGSGFEVNCSTLTSKCLLLKARMTAPKHGRSLVRPSEHALVDNDGLYDPDCDHEGRFKARQCNQTSVCWCVNSVGVRRTDKGDLSLRCDDLVRTHHILIELRHRPASRAFDHADLDAQLRRLFHERYQLPPRFVAAVHYEQPTIQIELQQNMSQKAPGDVDIADAAYYFERDAKGESLFPGRDGLDLN
;
A
#
# COMPACT_ATOMS: atom_id res chain seq x y z
N MET A 1 -58.65 57.36 49.66
CA MET A 1 -59.34 58.60 49.22
C MET A 1 -59.09 58.78 47.73
N ALA A 2 -60.13 59.21 47.00
CA ALA A 2 -60.19 59.65 45.59
C ALA A 2 -59.85 58.59 44.50
N ARG A 3 -60.81 58.07 43.71
CA ARG A 3 -61.59 58.67 42.58
C ARG A 3 -60.73 59.23 41.45
N GLY A 4 -60.92 58.67 40.24
CA GLY A 4 -60.64 59.35 38.98
C GLY A 4 -60.37 58.42 37.79
N PRO A 5 -61.32 58.22 36.86
CA PRO A 5 -61.18 57.39 35.67
C PRO A 5 -60.69 58.19 34.45
N GLY A 6 -60.13 57.52 33.45
CA GLY A 6 -59.77 58.11 32.16
C GLY A 6 -59.89 57.09 31.04
N LEU A 7 -60.93 57.25 30.23
CA LEU A 7 -61.12 56.56 28.95
C LEU A 7 -60.02 56.94 27.94
N ALA A 8 -59.62 55.99 27.11
CA ALA A 8 -59.82 56.01 25.66
C ALA A 8 -58.65 55.33 24.90
N LEU A 9 -59.04 54.31 24.13
CA LEU A 9 -58.71 54.13 22.71
C LEU A 9 -57.21 54.13 22.34
N GLN A 10 -56.69 52.96 21.95
CA GLN A 10 -56.14 52.79 20.59
C GLN A 10 -55.70 51.35 20.30
N SER A 11 -55.97 51.00 19.06
CA SER A 11 -55.78 49.79 18.28
C SER A 11 -54.35 49.24 18.17
N GLN A 12 -54.29 47.89 18.20
CA GLN A 12 -53.44 46.98 17.40
C GLN A 12 -51.96 46.75 17.81
N PRO A 13 -51.28 45.71 17.29
CA PRO A 13 -51.27 44.31 17.76
C PRO A 13 -49.82 43.86 18.04
N LEU A 14 -49.55 42.55 18.01
CA LEU A 14 -48.22 41.87 17.97
C LEU A 14 -47.69 41.38 19.33
N LEU A 15 -47.88 40.08 19.59
CA LEU A 15 -46.90 39.31 20.35
C LEU A 15 -46.50 38.08 19.53
N SER A 16 -45.38 38.20 18.84
CA SER A 16 -44.66 37.11 18.19
C SER A 16 -43.95 36.29 19.28
N LEU A 17 -44.34 35.04 19.50
CA LEU A 17 -43.51 34.07 20.22
C LEU A 17 -42.62 33.34 19.21
N LEU A 18 -41.33 33.65 19.21
CA LEU A 18 -40.29 32.85 18.57
C LEU A 18 -39.49 32.14 19.66
N LEU A 19 -39.76 30.85 19.86
CA LEU A 19 -38.85 29.96 20.60
C LEU A 19 -37.69 29.58 19.68
N LEU A 20 -36.47 30.01 20.01
CA LEU A 20 -35.24 29.47 19.42
C LEU A 20 -34.87 28.18 20.16
N ALA A 21 -35.15 27.03 19.54
CA ALA A 21 -34.50 25.78 19.90
C ALA A 21 -33.11 25.76 19.24
N ALA A 22 -32.06 25.95 20.03
CA ALA A 22 -30.69 25.74 19.60
C ALA A 22 -30.44 24.23 19.48
N VAL A 23 -30.57 23.70 18.26
CA VAL A 23 -30.10 22.36 17.95
C VAL A 23 -28.59 22.45 17.75
N ALA A 24 -27.82 22.00 18.74
CA ALA A 24 -26.39 21.83 18.58
C ALA A 24 -26.15 20.64 17.64
N SER A 25 -26.05 20.93 16.35
CA SER A 25 -25.58 20.01 15.33
C SER A 25 -24.16 19.58 15.69
N HIS A 26 -23.99 18.39 16.26
CA HIS A 26 -22.69 17.74 16.27
C HIS A 26 -22.40 17.32 14.84
N ALA A 27 -21.81 18.24 14.06
CA ALA A 27 -21.13 17.87 12.84
C ALA A 27 -19.94 17.00 13.24
N ALA A 28 -20.15 15.69 13.31
CA ALA A 28 -19.06 14.74 13.34
C ALA A 28 -18.25 14.98 12.06
N ALA A 29 -17.07 15.58 12.20
CA ALA A 29 -16.15 15.76 11.08
C ALA A 29 -15.96 14.39 10.39
N GLU A 30 -16.30 14.31 9.10
CA GLU A 30 -15.94 13.21 8.22
C GLU A 30 -14.41 13.13 8.12
N ALA A 31 -13.73 12.53 9.10
CA ALA A 31 -12.36 12.09 8.89
C ALA A 31 -12.42 10.93 7.89
N ASN A 32 -11.94 11.19 6.68
CA ASN A 32 -11.94 10.25 5.56
C ASN A 32 -11.21 8.96 5.97
N CYS A 33 -11.95 7.86 6.04
CA CYS A 33 -11.43 6.55 6.45
C CYS A 33 -10.54 6.02 5.32
N THR A 34 -9.22 6.07 5.52
CA THR A 34 -8.21 5.70 4.51
C THR A 34 -7.12 4.85 5.14
N CYS A 35 -6.42 4.08 4.30
CA CYS A 35 -5.32 3.23 4.73
C CYS A 35 -3.97 3.92 4.43
N PRO A 36 -3.26 4.48 5.44
CA PRO A 36 -2.04 5.25 5.21
C PRO A 36 -0.90 4.45 4.56
N THR A 37 -0.89 3.13 4.68
CA THR A 37 0.13 2.26 4.09
C THR A 37 -0.28 1.67 2.74
N ASN A 38 -1.52 1.83 2.29
CA ASN A 38 -1.98 1.20 1.04
C ASN A 38 -3.17 1.94 0.41
N LYS A 39 -2.94 2.62 -0.72
CA LYS A 39 -4.00 3.31 -1.47
C LYS A 39 -4.92 2.39 -2.28
N MET A 40 -4.59 1.11 -2.41
CA MET A 40 -5.35 0.11 -3.17
C MET A 40 -6.33 -0.67 -2.27
N THR A 41 -7.07 0.06 -1.45
CA THR A 41 -8.03 -0.49 -0.49
C THR A 41 -9.38 0.22 -0.58
N ILE A 42 -10.46 -0.51 -0.28
CA ILE A 42 -11.77 0.07 0.03
C ILE A 42 -11.90 0.11 1.54
N CYS A 43 -12.13 1.29 2.09
CA CYS A 43 -12.23 1.50 3.53
C CYS A 43 -13.64 1.99 3.90
N SER A 44 -14.21 1.44 4.96
CA SER A 44 -15.50 1.87 5.52
C SER A 44 -15.45 1.93 7.05
N ARG A 45 -16.39 2.68 7.65
CA ARG A 45 -16.52 2.82 9.12
C ARG A 45 -17.37 1.72 9.77
N ASP A 46 -17.57 0.61 9.09
CA ASP A 46 -18.44 -0.48 9.54
C ASP A 46 -17.73 -1.41 10.55
N GLY A 47 -16.49 -1.10 10.91
CA GLY A 47 -15.69 -1.90 11.82
C GLY A 47 -16.20 -1.86 13.27
N PRO A 48 -15.90 -2.89 14.08
CA PRO A 48 -16.29 -2.94 15.49
C PRO A 48 -15.82 -1.71 16.26
N GLY A 49 -16.77 -1.00 16.89
CA GLY A 49 -16.52 0.24 17.63
C GLY A 49 -16.36 1.48 16.77
N GLY A 50 -16.85 1.47 15.52
CA GLY A 50 -16.73 2.60 14.58
C GLY A 50 -15.31 2.79 14.03
N ARG A 51 -14.46 1.75 14.15
CA ARG A 51 -13.10 1.76 13.61
C ARG A 51 -13.12 1.64 12.09
N CYS A 52 -12.19 2.33 11.46
CA CYS A 52 -11.97 2.26 10.02
C CYS A 52 -11.47 0.86 9.65
N GLN A 53 -12.23 0.14 8.83
CA GLN A 53 -11.87 -1.19 8.31
C GLN A 53 -11.56 -1.05 6.82
N CYS A 54 -10.41 -1.55 6.40
CA CYS A 54 -9.94 -1.47 5.02
C CYS A 54 -9.76 -2.86 4.43
N ARG A 55 -10.23 -3.05 3.20
CA ARG A 55 -10.09 -4.30 2.45
C ARG A 55 -9.30 -4.07 1.17
N ALA A 56 -8.31 -4.93 0.89
CA ALA A 56 -7.53 -4.87 -0.33
C ALA A 56 -8.42 -5.13 -1.55
N LEU A 57 -8.26 -4.30 -2.59
CA LEU A 57 -8.96 -4.47 -3.86
C LEU A 57 -8.70 -5.86 -4.44
N GLY A 58 -9.72 -6.42 -5.11
CA GLY A 58 -9.65 -7.73 -5.77
C GLY A 58 -9.68 -8.95 -4.86
N SER A 59 -9.12 -8.89 -3.65
CA SER A 59 -9.12 -9.99 -2.69
C SER A 59 -10.25 -9.89 -1.64
N GLY A 60 -10.67 -8.68 -1.29
CA GLY A 60 -11.56 -8.44 -0.14
C GLY A 60 -10.88 -8.68 1.23
N PHE A 61 -9.58 -8.99 1.22
CA PHE A 61 -8.79 -9.28 2.41
C PHE A 61 -8.69 -8.04 3.31
N GLU A 62 -9.00 -8.20 4.60
CA GLU A 62 -8.90 -7.12 5.58
C GLU A 62 -7.43 -6.82 5.89
N VAL A 63 -6.98 -5.60 5.57
CA VAL A 63 -5.58 -5.21 5.72
C VAL A 63 -5.33 -4.48 7.03
N ASN A 64 -4.16 -4.71 7.62
CA ASN A 64 -3.67 -3.91 8.74
C ASN A 64 -2.98 -2.64 8.21
N CYS A 65 -3.66 -1.51 8.33
CA CYS A 65 -3.16 -0.22 7.85
C CYS A 65 -2.06 0.42 8.71
N SER A 66 -1.64 -0.23 9.80
CA SER A 66 -0.47 0.20 10.59
C SER A 66 0.84 -0.39 10.07
N THR A 67 0.78 -1.37 9.16
CA THR A 67 1.95 -2.01 8.55
C THR A 67 1.83 -2.07 7.03
N LEU A 68 2.91 -2.47 6.34
CA LEU A 68 2.88 -2.66 4.89
C LEU A 68 1.93 -3.80 4.52
N THR A 69 1.12 -3.59 3.47
CA THR A 69 0.31 -4.68 2.91
C THR A 69 1.23 -5.64 2.14
N SER A 70 0.95 -6.93 2.21
CA SER A 70 1.78 -7.93 1.55
C SER A 70 1.83 -7.75 0.02
N LYS A 71 2.98 -8.09 -0.57
CA LYS A 71 3.19 -8.03 -2.03
C LYS A 71 2.14 -8.81 -2.81
N CYS A 72 1.69 -9.97 -2.33
CA CYS A 72 0.68 -10.77 -3.02
C CYS A 72 -0.67 -10.03 -3.12
N LEU A 73 -1.14 -9.46 -2.01
CA LEU A 73 -2.41 -8.72 -1.99
C LEU A 73 -2.32 -7.45 -2.86
N LEU A 74 -1.17 -6.76 -2.85
CA LEU A 74 -0.96 -5.58 -3.69
C LEU A 74 -0.90 -5.93 -5.17
N LEU A 75 -0.26 -7.04 -5.54
CA LEU A 75 -0.20 -7.50 -6.91
C LEU A 75 -1.60 -7.90 -7.41
N LYS A 76 -2.38 -8.60 -6.58
CA LYS A 76 -3.79 -8.91 -6.86
C LYS A 76 -4.63 -7.65 -7.05
N ALA A 77 -4.51 -6.70 -6.13
CA ALA A 77 -5.19 -5.40 -6.22
C ALA A 77 -4.86 -4.68 -7.53
N ARG A 78 -3.58 -4.65 -7.95
CA ARG A 78 -3.14 -4.04 -9.21
C ARG A 78 -3.74 -4.71 -10.44
N MET A 79 -3.91 -6.03 -10.42
CA MET A 79 -4.53 -6.77 -11.53
C MET A 79 -6.03 -6.51 -11.66
N THR A 80 -6.69 -6.20 -10.53
CA THR A 80 -8.12 -5.86 -10.51
C THR A 80 -8.43 -4.38 -10.69
N ALA A 81 -7.45 -3.50 -10.49
CA ALA A 81 -7.64 -2.06 -10.63
C ALA A 81 -8.01 -1.70 -12.08
N PRO A 82 -8.97 -0.77 -12.29
CA PRO A 82 -9.33 -0.32 -13.63
C PRO A 82 -8.10 0.21 -14.36
N LYS A 83 -7.82 -0.35 -15.56
CA LYS A 83 -6.74 0.13 -16.42
C LYS A 83 -7.11 1.52 -16.95
N HIS A 84 -6.79 2.57 -16.21
CA HIS A 84 -6.86 3.93 -16.76
C HIS A 84 -5.79 4.08 -17.85
N GLY A 85 -6.22 4.05 -19.12
CA GLY A 85 -5.58 4.81 -20.19
C GLY A 85 -4.22 4.36 -20.75
N ARG A 86 -3.84 3.07 -20.70
CA ARG A 86 -2.79 2.53 -21.58
C ARG A 86 -3.21 1.21 -22.21
N SER A 87 -3.92 1.34 -23.34
CA SER A 87 -4.17 0.25 -24.27
C SER A 87 -2.84 -0.17 -24.92
N LEU A 88 -2.43 -1.40 -24.65
CA LEU A 88 -1.80 -2.36 -25.56
C LEU A 88 -0.88 -1.77 -26.65
N VAL A 89 0.41 -1.63 -26.33
CA VAL A 89 1.41 -2.15 -27.28
C VAL A 89 1.30 -3.67 -27.15
N ARG A 90 0.67 -4.33 -28.13
CA ARG A 90 0.79 -5.79 -28.27
C ARG A 90 2.27 -6.09 -28.47
N PRO A 91 2.92 -6.85 -27.59
CA PRO A 91 4.27 -7.33 -27.88
C PRO A 91 4.21 -8.12 -29.19
N SER A 92 5.19 -7.92 -30.08
CA SER A 92 5.31 -8.72 -31.30
C SER A 92 5.41 -10.20 -30.94
N GLU A 93 5.04 -11.09 -31.87
CA GLU A 93 5.08 -12.55 -31.71
C GLU A 93 6.48 -13.09 -31.30
N HIS A 94 7.51 -12.25 -31.46
CA HIS A 94 8.91 -12.54 -31.16
C HIS A 94 9.44 -11.81 -29.91
N ALA A 95 8.60 -11.03 -29.23
CA ALA A 95 8.95 -10.45 -27.95
C ALA A 95 8.92 -11.58 -26.91
N LEU A 96 10.11 -12.06 -26.52
CA LEU A 96 10.30 -12.80 -25.28
C LEU A 96 10.00 -11.83 -24.12
N VAL A 97 8.72 -11.51 -23.92
CA VAL A 97 8.26 -10.82 -22.72
C VAL A 97 8.39 -11.83 -21.62
N ASP A 98 9.40 -11.65 -20.76
CA ASP A 98 9.43 -12.27 -19.45
C ASP A 98 8.22 -11.74 -18.66
N ASN A 99 7.09 -12.40 -18.87
CA ASN A 99 5.76 -12.05 -18.36
C ASN A 99 5.60 -12.47 -16.89
N ASP A 100 6.68 -12.91 -16.25
CA ASP A 100 6.64 -13.54 -14.93
C ASP A 100 6.60 -12.53 -13.77
N GLY A 101 6.66 -11.21 -14.07
CA GLY A 101 6.62 -10.14 -13.06
C GLY A 101 5.23 -9.64 -12.69
N LEU A 102 4.23 -9.78 -13.56
CA LEU A 102 2.87 -9.26 -13.34
C LEU A 102 1.81 -10.30 -13.75
N TYR A 103 1.21 -10.94 -12.76
CA TYR A 103 0.12 -11.92 -12.90
C TYR A 103 -0.89 -11.70 -11.79
N ASP A 104 -2.10 -12.26 -11.91
CA ASP A 104 -3.06 -12.29 -10.80
C ASP A 104 -2.71 -13.43 -9.84
N PRO A 105 -2.18 -13.14 -8.63
CA PRO A 105 -1.70 -14.17 -7.75
C PRO A 105 -2.82 -14.77 -6.89
N ASP A 106 -2.63 -16.03 -6.54
CA ASP A 106 -3.33 -16.70 -5.46
C ASP A 106 -2.59 -16.45 -4.14
N CYS A 107 -3.28 -15.77 -3.22
CA CYS A 107 -2.78 -15.51 -1.88
C CYS A 107 -3.41 -16.48 -0.86
N ASP A 108 -2.67 -16.82 0.18
CA ASP A 108 -3.19 -17.58 1.33
C ASP A 108 -3.98 -16.67 2.30
N HIS A 109 -4.45 -17.25 3.41
CA HIS A 109 -5.26 -16.57 4.41
C HIS A 109 -4.47 -15.56 5.28
N GLU A 110 -3.15 -15.48 5.11
CA GLU A 110 -2.29 -14.46 5.70
C GLU A 110 -1.89 -13.40 4.65
N GLY A 111 -2.41 -13.52 3.42
CA GLY A 111 -2.06 -12.65 2.31
C GLY A 111 -0.68 -12.94 1.70
N ARG A 112 -0.06 -14.09 1.97
CA ARG A 112 1.22 -14.51 1.36
C ARG A 112 0.96 -15.24 0.05
N PHE A 113 1.96 -15.36 -0.81
CA PHE A 113 1.84 -16.18 -2.02
C PHE A 113 1.58 -17.65 -1.67
N LYS A 114 0.61 -18.29 -2.33
CA LYS A 114 0.59 -19.75 -2.41
C LYS A 114 1.77 -20.23 -3.25
N ALA A 115 2.37 -21.35 -2.89
CA ALA A 115 3.55 -21.89 -3.59
C ALA A 115 3.26 -22.18 -5.07
N ARG A 116 2.05 -22.65 -5.40
CA ARG A 116 1.58 -22.83 -6.77
C ARG A 116 0.75 -21.64 -7.21
N GLN A 117 1.06 -21.12 -8.39
CA GLN A 117 0.34 -20.01 -9.04
C GLN A 117 -0.14 -20.45 -10.41
N CYS A 118 -1.38 -20.11 -10.79
CA CYS A 118 -1.93 -20.47 -12.10
C CYS A 118 -2.55 -19.29 -12.87
N ASN A 119 -2.57 -18.09 -12.27
CA ASN A 119 -3.13 -16.85 -12.87
C ASN A 119 -4.54 -17.06 -13.47
N GLN A 120 -5.40 -17.77 -12.74
CA GLN A 120 -6.76 -18.14 -13.17
C GLN A 120 -6.81 -18.95 -14.50
N THR A 121 -5.73 -19.64 -14.87
CA THR A 121 -5.66 -20.51 -16.05
C THR A 121 -5.38 -21.97 -15.68
N SER A 122 -5.35 -22.87 -16.66
CA SER A 122 -4.88 -24.26 -16.48
C SER A 122 -3.36 -24.40 -16.49
N VAL A 123 -2.62 -23.30 -16.66
CA VAL A 123 -1.15 -23.28 -16.71
C VAL A 123 -0.61 -22.78 -15.37
N CYS A 124 0.14 -23.62 -14.67
CA CYS A 124 0.63 -23.37 -13.32
C CYS A 124 2.17 -23.34 -13.25
N TRP A 125 2.71 -22.68 -12.23
CA TRP A 125 4.14 -22.67 -11.90
C TRP A 125 4.34 -22.56 -10.40
N CYS A 126 5.51 -22.94 -9.90
CA CYS A 126 5.87 -22.71 -8.51
C CYS A 126 6.54 -21.34 -8.34
N VAL A 127 6.27 -20.67 -7.22
CA VAL A 127 6.90 -19.40 -6.83
C VAL A 127 7.56 -19.53 -5.46
N ASN A 128 8.50 -18.62 -5.19
CA ASN A 128 9.04 -18.41 -3.85
C ASN A 128 8.19 -17.40 -3.05
N SER A 129 8.62 -17.09 -1.81
CA SER A 129 7.92 -16.15 -0.92
C SER A 129 7.82 -14.71 -1.44
N VAL A 130 8.59 -14.31 -2.45
CA VAL A 130 8.50 -12.98 -3.10
C VAL A 130 7.66 -13.03 -4.40
N GLY A 131 7.03 -14.16 -4.70
CA GLY A 131 6.15 -14.34 -5.86
C GLY A 131 6.86 -14.52 -7.19
N VAL A 132 8.16 -14.81 -7.19
CA VAL A 132 8.96 -15.03 -8.40
C VAL A 132 8.96 -16.51 -8.74
N ARG A 133 8.74 -16.83 -10.02
CA ARG A 133 8.72 -18.19 -10.56
C ARG A 133 10.03 -18.95 -10.29
N ARG A 134 9.92 -20.25 -9.99
CA ARG A 134 11.03 -21.16 -9.67
C ARG A 134 11.03 -22.45 -10.49
N THR A 135 10.02 -22.66 -11.32
CA THR A 135 9.88 -23.84 -12.19
C THR A 135 9.40 -23.42 -13.57
N ASP A 136 9.50 -24.32 -14.55
CA ASP A 136 8.76 -24.18 -15.79
C ASP A 136 7.25 -24.26 -15.55
N LYS A 137 6.50 -23.87 -16.59
CA LYS A 137 5.03 -23.93 -16.59
C LYS A 137 4.58 -25.37 -16.77
N GLY A 138 3.72 -25.84 -15.89
CA GLY A 138 3.04 -27.12 -15.96
C GLY A 138 1.52 -26.94 -16.02
N ASP A 139 0.79 -28.05 -15.91
CA ASP A 139 -0.67 -28.05 -15.83
C ASP A 139 -1.16 -28.03 -14.37
N LEU A 140 -2.46 -28.31 -14.18
CA LEU A 140 -3.08 -28.39 -12.85
C LEU A 140 -2.56 -29.53 -11.96
N SER A 141 -1.78 -30.48 -12.50
CA SER A 141 -1.15 -31.56 -11.73
C SER A 141 0.19 -31.15 -11.10
N LEU A 142 0.74 -29.99 -11.49
CA LEU A 142 1.99 -29.47 -10.94
C LEU A 142 1.90 -29.33 -9.42
N ARG A 143 2.86 -29.93 -8.71
CA ARG A 143 2.98 -29.88 -7.25
C ARG A 143 4.06 -28.90 -6.83
N CYS A 144 3.71 -28.05 -5.86
CA CYS A 144 4.61 -27.11 -5.22
C CYS A 144 4.42 -27.30 -3.71
N ASP A 145 5.11 -28.28 -3.14
CA ASP A 145 4.82 -28.76 -1.77
C ASP A 145 5.10 -27.68 -0.72
N ASP A 146 6.18 -26.91 -0.90
CA ASP A 146 6.59 -25.87 0.03
C ASP A 146 6.80 -24.51 -0.65
N LEU A 147 6.46 -23.44 0.07
CA LEU A 147 6.80 -22.07 -0.32
C LEU A 147 8.25 -21.77 0.10
N VAL A 148 9.17 -21.81 -0.87
CA VAL A 148 10.58 -21.52 -0.61
C VAL A 148 10.76 -20.06 -0.19
N ARG A 149 11.31 -19.83 1.01
CA ARG A 149 11.61 -18.47 1.50
C ARG A 149 12.78 -17.85 0.76
N THR A 150 12.59 -16.61 0.32
CA THR A 150 13.66 -15.73 -0.12
C THR A 150 14.18 -14.96 1.08
N HIS A 151 15.41 -15.23 1.49
CA HIS A 151 16.06 -14.59 2.62
C HIS A 151 17.03 -13.48 2.20
N HIS A 152 17.29 -13.32 0.90
CA HIS A 152 18.17 -12.31 0.33
C HIS A 152 17.53 -11.71 -0.93
N ILE A 153 17.43 -10.38 -1.01
CA ILE A 153 17.00 -9.62 -2.18
C ILE A 153 18.09 -8.59 -2.51
N LEU A 154 18.60 -8.63 -3.73
CA LEU A 154 19.50 -7.61 -4.28
C LEU A 154 18.67 -6.64 -5.15
N ILE A 155 18.68 -5.37 -4.78
CA ILE A 155 18.03 -4.29 -5.53
C ILE A 155 19.12 -3.51 -6.25
N GLU A 156 19.05 -3.44 -7.57
CA GLU A 156 19.94 -2.62 -8.39
C GLU A 156 19.17 -1.44 -8.97
N LEU A 157 19.66 -0.23 -8.73
CA LEU A 157 19.11 1.03 -9.22
C LEU A 157 20.16 1.75 -10.02
N ARG A 158 19.73 2.42 -11.08
CA ARG A 158 20.58 3.31 -11.84
C ARG A 158 20.03 4.72 -11.77
N HIS A 159 20.82 5.65 -11.25
CA HIS A 159 20.42 7.05 -11.22
C HIS A 159 20.82 7.76 -12.53
N ARG A 160 20.17 8.89 -12.82
CA ARG A 160 20.55 9.74 -13.96
C ARG A 160 21.97 10.28 -13.75
N PRO A 161 22.71 10.62 -14.83
CA PRO A 161 24.02 11.23 -14.69
C PRO A 161 23.96 12.45 -13.76
N ALA A 162 24.73 12.39 -12.68
CA ALA A 162 24.89 13.49 -11.74
C ALA A 162 26.21 14.22 -12.04
N SER A 163 26.26 15.52 -11.77
CA SER A 163 27.48 16.33 -11.96
C SER A 163 28.60 15.92 -11.00
N ARG A 164 28.26 15.27 -9.89
CA ARG A 164 29.18 14.69 -8.90
C ARG A 164 28.67 13.33 -8.45
N ALA A 165 29.59 12.43 -8.14
CA ALA A 165 29.30 11.17 -7.48
C ALA A 165 28.65 11.43 -6.11
N PHE A 166 27.77 10.53 -5.67
CA PHE A 166 27.28 10.55 -4.29
C PHE A 166 28.39 10.18 -3.30
N ASP A 167 28.34 10.78 -2.12
CA ASP A 167 29.17 10.29 -1.01
C ASP A 167 28.63 8.93 -0.54
N HIS A 168 29.52 7.94 -0.43
CA HIS A 168 29.12 6.57 -0.14
C HIS A 168 28.52 6.42 1.27
N ALA A 169 29.07 7.13 2.26
CA ALA A 169 28.62 7.03 3.64
C ALA A 169 27.28 7.74 3.84
N ASP A 170 27.12 8.92 3.23
CA ASP A 170 25.85 9.63 3.23
C ASP A 170 24.75 8.82 2.53
N LEU A 171 25.05 8.27 1.34
CA LEU A 171 24.10 7.44 0.60
C LEU A 171 23.65 6.19 1.38
N ASP A 172 24.58 5.46 2.01
CA ASP A 172 24.26 4.32 2.87
C ASP A 172 23.35 4.75 4.04
N ALA A 173 23.70 5.83 4.75
CA ALA A 173 22.93 6.34 5.87
C ALA A 173 21.51 6.77 5.45
N GLN A 174 21.39 7.48 4.34
CA GLN A 174 20.11 7.92 3.79
C GLN A 174 19.21 6.75 3.38
N LEU A 175 19.76 5.74 2.69
CA LEU A 175 18.99 4.58 2.26
C LEU A 175 18.54 3.73 3.45
N ARG A 176 19.41 3.51 4.44
CA ARG A 176 19.02 2.81 5.69
C ARG A 176 17.89 3.54 6.41
N ARG A 177 17.99 4.87 6.51
CA ARG A 177 16.95 5.71 7.11
C ARG A 177 15.65 5.63 6.33
N LEU A 178 15.71 5.72 5.00
CA LEU A 178 14.54 5.59 4.12
C LEU A 178 13.84 4.25 4.34
N PHE A 179 14.57 3.13 4.31
CA PHE A 179 14.00 1.80 4.53
C PHE A 179 13.34 1.66 5.90
N HIS A 180 13.93 2.28 6.92
CA HIS A 180 13.37 2.28 8.26
C HIS A 180 12.10 3.14 8.38
N GLU A 181 12.17 4.42 8.00
CA GLU A 181 11.10 5.38 8.26
C GLU A 181 9.92 5.20 7.30
N ARG A 182 10.20 4.87 6.03
CA ARG A 182 9.16 4.78 4.99
C ARG A 182 8.65 3.35 4.81
N TYR A 183 9.54 2.37 4.76
CA TYR A 183 9.17 0.97 4.51
C TYR A 183 9.11 0.14 5.78
N GLN A 184 9.26 0.76 6.95
CA GLN A 184 9.16 0.12 8.27
C GLN A 184 10.08 -1.11 8.41
N LEU A 185 11.12 -1.20 7.58
CA LEU A 185 12.05 -2.31 7.59
C LEU A 185 13.13 -2.02 8.63
N PRO A 186 13.32 -2.87 9.65
CA PRO A 186 14.40 -2.69 10.60
C PRO A 186 15.77 -2.52 9.93
N PRO A 187 16.60 -1.54 10.32
CA PRO A 187 17.88 -1.25 9.65
C PRO A 187 18.83 -2.45 9.55
N ARG A 188 18.73 -3.38 10.50
CA ARG A 188 19.48 -4.65 10.53
C ARG A 188 19.24 -5.56 9.30
N PHE A 189 18.14 -5.37 8.58
CA PHE A 189 17.82 -6.14 7.38
C PHE A 189 18.30 -5.47 6.10
N VAL A 190 18.86 -4.26 6.16
CA VAL A 190 19.67 -3.69 5.07
C VAL A 190 21.11 -4.13 5.32
N ALA A 191 21.52 -5.20 4.64
CA ALA A 191 22.83 -5.84 4.86
C ALA A 191 23.96 -4.93 4.35
N ALA A 192 23.84 -4.45 3.12
CA ALA A 192 24.84 -3.59 2.48
C ALA A 192 24.21 -2.59 1.50
N VAL A 193 24.90 -1.47 1.32
CA VAL A 193 24.67 -0.52 0.22
C VAL A 193 26.00 -0.34 -0.50
N HIS A 194 26.03 -0.72 -1.77
CA HIS A 194 27.18 -0.56 -2.64
C HIS A 194 26.88 0.48 -3.71
N TYR A 195 27.82 1.39 -3.93
CA TYR A 195 27.69 2.44 -4.93
C TYR A 195 28.87 2.37 -5.89
N GLU A 196 28.59 2.23 -7.17
CA GLU A 196 29.55 2.36 -8.25
C GLU A 196 28.88 3.18 -9.34
N GLN A 197 29.24 4.47 -9.45
CA GLN A 197 28.51 5.42 -10.28
C GLN A 197 28.27 4.88 -11.71
N PRO A 198 27.01 4.90 -12.23
CA PRO A 198 25.79 5.47 -11.67
C PRO A 198 24.84 4.45 -10.99
N THR A 199 25.38 3.32 -10.56
CA THR A 199 24.65 2.17 -10.05
C THR A 199 24.71 2.11 -8.52
N ILE A 200 23.55 1.90 -7.91
CA ILE A 200 23.38 1.69 -6.47
C ILE A 200 22.83 0.27 -6.30
N GLN A 201 23.51 -0.53 -5.49
CA GLN A 201 23.10 -1.88 -5.12
C GLN A 201 22.74 -1.89 -3.64
N ILE A 202 21.55 -2.41 -3.30
CA ILE A 202 21.04 -2.51 -1.93
C ILE A 202 20.76 -3.97 -1.66
N GLU A 203 21.43 -4.52 -0.64
CA GLU A 203 21.25 -5.90 -0.21
C GLU A 203 20.30 -5.94 0.99
N LEU A 204 19.17 -6.66 0.84
CA LEU A 204 18.24 -6.91 1.93
C LEU A 204 18.35 -8.37 2.37
N GLN A 205 18.63 -8.62 3.66
CA GLN A 205 18.76 -9.97 4.20
C GLN A 205 17.87 -10.16 5.44
N GLN A 206 17.03 -11.20 5.42
CA GLN A 206 16.13 -11.53 6.52
C GLN A 206 15.84 -13.03 6.58
N ASN A 207 16.52 -13.72 7.49
CA ASN A 207 16.24 -15.13 7.79
C ASN A 207 14.97 -15.28 8.66
N MET A 208 14.33 -16.45 8.60
CA MET A 208 13.16 -16.74 9.45
C MET A 208 13.46 -16.55 10.94
N SER A 209 14.64 -16.99 11.38
CA SER A 209 15.08 -16.92 12.77
C SER A 209 15.28 -15.48 13.28
N GLN A 210 15.44 -14.51 12.38
CA GLN A 210 15.71 -13.11 12.71
C GLN A 210 14.46 -12.23 12.62
N LYS A 211 13.38 -12.70 11.98
CA LYS A 211 12.14 -11.95 11.77
C LYS A 211 11.26 -12.04 13.03
N ALA A 212 11.12 -10.92 13.74
CA ALA A 212 10.24 -10.85 14.90
C ALA A 212 8.77 -10.75 14.50
N PRO A 213 7.82 -11.11 15.39
CA PRO A 213 6.40 -10.80 15.19
C PRO A 213 6.20 -9.30 14.97
N GLY A 214 5.51 -8.94 13.89
CA GLY A 214 5.29 -7.54 13.50
C GLY A 214 6.37 -6.92 12.61
N ASP A 215 7.53 -7.57 12.44
CA ASP A 215 8.52 -7.12 11.44
C ASP A 215 7.94 -7.26 10.02
N VAL A 216 8.12 -6.20 9.23
CA VAL A 216 7.87 -6.20 7.79
C VAL A 216 8.80 -7.20 7.10
N ASP A 217 8.28 -7.95 6.13
CA ASP A 217 9.08 -8.85 5.32
C ASP A 217 9.88 -8.06 4.27
N ILE A 218 11.13 -8.47 4.00
CA ILE A 218 11.97 -7.84 2.98
C ILE A 218 11.30 -7.84 1.60
N ALA A 219 10.44 -8.84 1.32
CA ALA A 219 9.64 -8.90 0.09
C ALA A 219 8.72 -7.69 -0.09
N ASP A 220 8.07 -7.29 1.01
CA ASP A 220 7.09 -6.21 1.00
C ASP A 220 7.81 -4.87 0.92
N ALA A 221 8.84 -4.66 1.74
CA ALA A 221 9.65 -3.45 1.70
C ALA A 221 10.29 -3.22 0.31
N ALA A 222 10.87 -4.26 -0.29
CA ALA A 222 11.44 -4.20 -1.64
C ALA A 222 10.38 -3.86 -2.69
N TYR A 223 9.18 -4.43 -2.59
CA TYR A 223 8.11 -4.13 -3.52
C TYR A 223 7.64 -2.68 -3.41
N TYR A 224 7.40 -2.16 -2.20
CA TYR A 224 7.04 -0.76 -2.00
C TYR A 224 8.12 0.18 -2.54
N PHE A 225 9.39 -0.12 -2.27
CA PHE A 225 10.52 0.63 -2.81
C PHE A 225 10.53 0.63 -4.35
N GLU A 226 10.35 -0.53 -4.99
CA GLU A 226 10.26 -0.66 -6.44
C GLU A 226 9.11 0.19 -7.02
N ARG A 227 7.95 0.20 -6.35
CA ARG A 227 6.78 1.00 -6.76
C ARG A 227 7.09 2.49 -6.70
N ASP A 228 7.70 2.96 -5.62
CA ASP A 228 8.08 4.37 -5.49
C ASP A 228 9.14 4.78 -6.52
N ALA A 229 10.13 3.93 -6.77
CA ALA A 229 11.16 4.16 -7.80
C ALA A 229 10.58 4.28 -9.21
N LYS A 230 9.45 3.64 -9.47
CA LYS A 230 8.72 3.72 -10.74
C LYS A 230 7.71 4.87 -10.80
N GLY A 231 7.61 5.70 -9.75
CA GLY A 231 6.61 6.78 -9.65
C GLY A 231 5.18 6.24 -9.47
N GLU A 232 5.04 5.02 -8.95
CA GLU A 232 3.77 4.33 -8.78
C GLU A 232 3.52 3.98 -7.31
N SER A 233 3.88 4.92 -6.42
CA SER A 233 3.81 4.83 -4.96
C SER A 233 2.50 4.24 -4.47
N LEU A 234 2.58 3.35 -3.48
CA LEU A 234 1.43 2.69 -2.86
C LEU A 234 0.86 3.46 -1.67
N PHE A 235 1.61 4.45 -1.17
CA PHE A 235 1.15 5.31 -0.09
C PHE A 235 0.18 6.37 -0.62
N PRO A 236 -0.92 6.70 0.09
CA PRO A 236 -1.81 7.79 -0.30
C PRO A 236 -1.07 9.14 -0.32
N GLY A 237 -1.35 9.98 -1.33
CA GLY A 237 -0.89 11.37 -1.39
C GLY A 237 0.62 11.60 -1.54
N ARG A 238 1.40 10.58 -1.92
CA ARG A 238 2.84 10.70 -2.20
C ARG A 238 3.16 10.11 -3.57
N ASP A 239 3.90 10.85 -4.39
CA ASP A 239 4.10 10.52 -5.82
C ASP A 239 5.41 9.77 -6.13
N GLY A 240 6.34 9.58 -5.19
CA GLY A 240 7.57 8.83 -5.45
C GLY A 240 8.62 8.81 -4.34
N LEU A 241 9.83 8.36 -4.69
CA LEU A 241 11.05 8.42 -3.87
C LEU A 241 11.64 9.84 -3.90
N ASP A 242 11.66 10.51 -2.76
CA ASP A 242 12.55 11.66 -2.52
C ASP A 242 13.73 11.18 -1.66
N LEU A 243 14.91 11.15 -2.26
CA LEU A 243 16.20 11.04 -1.57
C LEU A 243 16.77 12.46 -1.53
N ASN A 244 16.90 13.03 -0.33
CA ASN A 244 17.32 14.43 -0.12
C ASN A 244 18.82 14.53 0.14
#